data_AF-A0A1T1CLR3-F1
#
_entry.id   AF-A0A1T1CLR3-F1
#
_cell.length_a   1.000
_cell.length_b   1.000
_cell.length_c   1.000
_cell.angle_alpha   90.00
_cell.angle_beta   90.00
_cell.angle_gamma   90.00
#
_symmetry.space_group_name_H-M   'P 1'
#
loop_
_entity.id
_entity.type
_entity.pdbx_description
1 polymer ?
#
loop_
_entity_poly.entity_id
_entity_poly.type
_entity_poly.pdbx_seq_one_letter_code
_entity_poly.pdbx_strand_id
1 'polypeptide(L)'
;MKSKLLFLLFFGIVSINAQVKKVATPAKKPAAKTAVNPTKVAPGEGLFATIETNKGTIVLALEFQKTPVTVANFVSLAEGTNPYVNKEKLKGKPFYDGLKFHRVIKDFMIQGGDPEGNGSGDPGYKFKDEFTDLKHDKGGILSMANSGPATNGSQFFITHKETPWLNGKHTVFGHVTEGMNVVNAIEQNDVITKVTITRKGALAKKFNAAKVFTDYYANKAEDAKKQAAIDAENKAKKAALEAEAKKAYEAKFGPVIKAKADYIASVRASGTKTPSGLIYQIIQKGTDVKPADGTPIYFHYAGYFEDGNLFDSSYEDVNKAYGKFDANRAAQNGYQPFPFEAGKKTGMIPGFIEALGILNLGEKMIAVMPSNLCYGERGAGGVIPPNANLVFELEIMDKKPETK
;
A
#
# COMPACT_ATOMS: atom_id res chain seq x y z
N MET A 1 16.30 -30.18 15.46
CA MET A 1 16.25 -29.27 16.63
C MET A 1 15.23 -28.18 16.35
N LYS A 2 14.36 -27.93 17.34
CA LYS A 2 13.01 -27.37 17.19
C LYS A 2 12.99 -25.89 16.79
N SER A 3 12.10 -25.58 15.85
CA SER A 3 11.75 -24.25 15.35
C SER A 3 11.21 -23.34 16.47
N LYS A 4 11.76 -22.12 16.58
CA LYS A 4 11.20 -21.04 17.41
C LYS A 4 10.18 -20.28 16.56
N LEU A 5 8.91 -20.66 16.68
CA LEU A 5 7.80 -19.94 16.07
C LEU A 5 7.39 -18.79 16.99
N LEU A 6 7.91 -17.60 16.71
CA LEU A 6 7.49 -16.34 17.33
C LEU A 6 6.21 -15.88 16.60
N PHE A 7 5.04 -16.07 17.20
CA PHE A 7 3.78 -15.56 16.66
C PHE A 7 3.72 -14.04 16.88
N LEU A 8 4.04 -13.28 15.84
CA LEU A 8 3.75 -11.86 15.72
C LEU A 8 2.37 -11.72 15.04
N LEU A 9 1.34 -11.36 15.80
CA LEU A 9 0.06 -10.93 15.23
C LEU A 9 0.27 -9.53 14.60
N PHE A 10 0.41 -9.49 13.28
CA PHE A 10 0.25 -8.27 12.48
C PHE A 10 -1.13 -8.31 11.83
N PHE A 11 -1.99 -7.34 12.15
CA PHE A 11 -3.22 -7.11 11.40
C PHE A 11 -3.14 -5.77 10.66
N GLY A 12 -3.22 -5.87 9.33
CA GLY A 12 -3.17 -4.75 8.40
C GLY A 12 -4.49 -4.00 8.37
N ILE A 13 -4.39 -2.67 8.33
CA ILE A 13 -5.52 -1.77 8.11
C ILE A 13 -5.82 -1.78 6.60
N VAL A 14 -6.95 -2.37 6.20
CA VAL A 14 -7.49 -2.23 4.85
C VAL A 14 -8.41 -1.01 4.83
N SER A 15 -7.98 0.05 4.13
CA SER A 15 -8.83 1.20 3.85
C SER A 15 -9.91 0.82 2.84
N ILE A 16 -11.16 0.76 3.28
CA ILE A 16 -12.33 0.57 2.41
C ILE A 16 -12.73 1.95 1.86
N ASN A 17 -12.51 2.18 0.57
CA ASN A 17 -13.15 3.28 -0.16
C ASN A 17 -14.47 2.76 -0.75
N ALA A 18 -15.59 3.09 -0.10
CA ALA A 18 -16.92 2.90 -0.67
C ALA A 18 -17.21 4.01 -1.71
N GLN A 19 -17.40 3.63 -2.96
CA GLN A 19 -17.84 4.54 -4.02
C GLN A 19 -19.33 4.83 -3.89
N VAL A 20 -19.69 6.07 -3.55
CA VAL A 20 -21.06 6.58 -3.74
C VAL A 20 -21.18 7.10 -5.18
N LYS A 21 -22.05 6.48 -5.98
CA LYS A 21 -22.49 7.02 -7.29
C LYS A 21 -23.18 8.36 -7.07
N LYS A 22 -22.63 9.44 -7.63
CA LYS A 22 -23.31 10.74 -7.69
C LYS A 22 -23.89 10.97 -9.08
N VAL A 23 -25.20 11.16 -9.14
CA VAL A 23 -25.93 11.63 -10.32
C VAL A 23 -25.54 13.08 -10.59
N ALA A 24 -25.25 13.39 -11.86
CA ALA A 24 -24.82 14.71 -12.30
C ALA A 24 -26.02 15.63 -12.60
N THR A 25 -25.96 16.87 -12.11
CA THR A 25 -26.75 18.01 -12.59
C THR A 25 -25.81 19.16 -12.95
N PRO A 26 -26.11 19.95 -13.99
CA PRO A 26 -25.11 20.72 -14.73
C PRO A 26 -24.87 22.10 -14.12
N ALA A 27 -23.60 22.44 -13.87
CA ALA A 27 -23.20 23.78 -13.46
C ALA A 27 -22.51 24.55 -14.60
N LYS A 28 -22.86 25.83 -14.71
CA LYS A 28 -22.54 26.81 -15.75
C LYS A 28 -21.04 27.01 -16.01
N LYS A 29 -20.73 27.18 -17.29
CA LYS A 29 -19.44 27.41 -17.94
C LYS A 29 -18.79 28.75 -17.53
N PRO A 30 -17.52 28.76 -17.08
CA PRO A 30 -16.65 29.94 -17.15
C PRO A 30 -15.95 30.03 -18.52
N ALA A 31 -15.73 31.27 -18.97
CA ALA A 31 -15.31 31.63 -20.31
C ALA A 31 -13.96 31.03 -20.78
N ALA A 32 -13.90 30.81 -22.08
CA ALA A 32 -12.85 30.12 -22.82
C ALA A 32 -11.47 30.78 -22.70
N LYS A 33 -10.46 29.98 -22.38
CA LYS A 33 -9.12 30.08 -22.97
C LYS A 33 -8.94 28.88 -23.88
N THR A 34 -8.53 29.15 -25.11
CA THR A 34 -8.45 28.26 -26.27
C THR A 34 -7.81 26.90 -25.94
N ALA A 35 -8.66 25.90 -25.71
CA ALA A 35 -8.25 24.51 -25.76
C ALA A 35 -8.01 24.15 -27.23
N VAL A 36 -6.76 23.91 -27.59
CA VAL A 36 -6.43 23.28 -28.88
C VAL A 36 -6.96 21.86 -28.79
N ASN A 37 -8.08 21.57 -29.47
CA ASN A 37 -8.54 20.20 -29.66
C ASN A 37 -7.37 19.40 -30.27
N PRO A 38 -6.95 18.26 -29.67
CA PRO A 38 -5.89 17.46 -30.26
C PRO A 38 -6.37 16.97 -31.62
N THR A 39 -5.67 17.41 -32.67
CA THR A 39 -5.93 16.97 -34.03
C THR A 39 -5.76 15.45 -34.08
N LYS A 40 -6.80 14.73 -34.50
CA LYS A 40 -6.81 13.26 -34.54
C LYS A 40 -5.75 12.75 -35.52
N VAL A 41 -4.90 11.80 -35.09
CA VAL A 41 -3.96 11.12 -35.99
C VAL A 41 -4.74 10.34 -37.06
N ALA A 42 -4.32 10.43 -38.32
CA ALA A 42 -4.96 9.67 -39.40
C ALA A 42 -4.67 8.16 -39.23
N PRO A 43 -5.53 7.27 -39.75
CA PRO A 43 -5.29 5.83 -39.70
C PRO A 43 -3.93 5.44 -40.31
N GLY A 44 -3.13 4.66 -39.58
CA GLY A 44 -1.79 4.23 -40.01
C GLY A 44 -0.66 5.27 -39.85
N GLU A 45 -0.99 6.49 -39.43
CA GLU A 45 -0.02 7.49 -38.99
C GLU A 45 0.27 7.36 -37.49
N GLY A 46 1.43 7.87 -37.05
CA GLY A 46 1.83 7.79 -35.65
C GLY A 46 3.33 7.84 -35.44
N LEU A 47 3.72 7.78 -34.17
CA LEU A 47 5.09 7.63 -33.74
C LEU A 47 5.29 6.20 -33.26
N PHE A 48 6.25 5.49 -33.83
CA PHE A 48 6.49 4.08 -33.53
C PHE A 48 7.92 3.87 -33.06
N ALA A 49 8.12 2.88 -32.20
CA ALA A 49 9.43 2.39 -31.80
C ALA A 49 9.56 0.90 -32.12
N THR A 50 10.63 0.54 -32.80
CA THR A 50 10.99 -0.85 -33.08
C THR A 50 12.14 -1.22 -32.15
N ILE A 51 11.90 -2.15 -31.23
CA ILE A 51 12.90 -2.71 -30.32
C ILE A 51 13.34 -4.05 -30.92
N GLU A 52 14.56 -4.09 -31.43
CA GLU A 52 15.22 -5.32 -31.84
C GLU A 52 15.87 -5.97 -30.61
N THR A 53 15.68 -7.28 -30.47
CA THR A 53 16.21 -8.08 -29.36
C THR A 53 16.84 -9.36 -29.89
N ASN A 54 17.58 -10.08 -29.05
CA ASN A 54 18.07 -11.41 -29.37
C ASN A 54 16.96 -12.50 -29.47
N LYS A 55 15.70 -12.17 -29.16
CA LYS A 55 14.53 -13.06 -29.32
C LYS A 55 13.61 -12.65 -30.49
N GLY A 56 13.94 -11.58 -31.20
CA GLY A 56 13.15 -11.03 -32.29
C GLY A 56 12.78 -9.56 -32.07
N THR A 57 11.81 -9.09 -32.85
CA THR A 57 11.46 -7.66 -32.91
C THR A 57 10.12 -7.38 -32.24
N ILE A 58 10.05 -6.28 -31.49
CA ILE A 58 8.84 -5.74 -30.87
C ILE A 58 8.57 -4.36 -31.46
N VAL A 59 7.36 -4.14 -32.01
CA VAL A 59 6.95 -2.83 -32.54
C VAL A 59 5.92 -2.21 -31.61
N LEU A 60 6.15 -0.97 -31.23
CA LEU A 60 5.36 -0.19 -30.29
C LEU A 60 4.76 1.03 -30.99
N ALA A 61 3.47 1.30 -30.80
CA ALA A 61 2.87 2.60 -31.06
C ALA A 61 3.00 3.47 -29.81
N LEU A 62 3.46 4.72 -29.97
CA LEU A 62 3.72 5.66 -28.87
C LEU A 62 2.62 6.72 -28.80
N GLU A 63 2.15 7.00 -27.59
CA GLU A 63 1.03 7.90 -27.29
C GLU A 63 1.48 9.37 -27.14
N PHE A 64 2.21 9.88 -28.14
CA PHE A 64 2.93 11.17 -28.08
C PHE A 64 2.03 12.40 -27.89
N GLN A 65 0.72 12.30 -28.15
CA GLN A 65 -0.24 13.37 -27.88
C GLN A 65 -0.80 13.34 -26.46
N LYS A 66 -0.89 12.15 -25.84
CA LYS A 66 -1.47 11.96 -24.51
C LYS A 66 -0.40 12.07 -23.43
N THR A 67 0.80 11.55 -23.68
CA THR A 67 1.94 11.56 -22.76
C THR A 67 3.19 12.13 -23.45
N PRO A 68 3.15 13.41 -23.86
CA PRO A 68 4.20 14.02 -24.68
C PRO A 68 5.56 14.07 -23.99
N VAL A 69 5.64 14.32 -22.68
CA VAL A 69 6.92 14.41 -21.97
C VAL A 69 7.58 13.03 -21.87
N THR A 70 6.79 12.01 -21.57
CA THR A 70 7.24 10.62 -21.45
C THR A 70 7.71 10.07 -22.79
N VAL A 71 6.94 10.30 -23.85
CA VAL A 71 7.34 9.89 -25.20
C VAL A 71 8.55 10.68 -25.69
N ALA A 72 8.63 11.97 -25.39
CA ALA A 72 9.82 12.78 -25.68
C ALA A 72 11.08 12.25 -24.98
N ASN A 73 10.98 11.86 -23.71
CA ASN A 73 12.06 11.22 -22.98
C ASN A 73 12.52 9.93 -23.68
N PHE A 74 11.59 8.99 -23.93
CA PHE A 74 11.92 7.70 -24.54
C PHE A 74 12.55 7.87 -25.93
N VAL A 75 11.96 8.70 -26.79
CA VAL A 75 12.43 8.92 -28.17
C VAL A 75 13.80 9.60 -28.18
N SER A 76 14.01 10.64 -27.38
CA SER A 76 15.29 11.33 -27.34
C SER A 76 16.41 10.47 -26.73
N LEU A 77 16.08 9.56 -25.80
CA LEU A 77 17.02 8.55 -25.29
C LEU A 77 17.36 7.53 -26.38
N ALA A 78 16.36 6.98 -27.08
CA ALA A 78 16.57 6.03 -28.17
C ALA A 78 17.45 6.61 -29.30
N GLU A 79 17.25 7.89 -29.64
CA GLU A 79 18.02 8.57 -30.70
C GLU A 79 19.34 9.18 -30.22
N GLY A 80 19.63 9.13 -28.91
CA GLY A 80 20.82 9.77 -28.33
C GLY A 80 20.81 11.29 -28.36
N THR A 81 19.64 11.92 -28.54
CA THR A 81 19.47 13.38 -28.63
C THR A 81 19.02 14.02 -27.31
N ASN A 82 18.88 13.24 -26.23
CA ASN A 82 18.41 13.75 -24.95
C ASN A 82 19.47 14.67 -24.29
N PRO A 83 19.15 15.96 -24.02
CA PRO A 83 20.14 16.92 -23.54
C PRO A 83 20.45 16.82 -22.05
N TYR A 84 19.69 16.02 -21.28
CA TYR A 84 19.83 15.92 -19.82
C TYR A 84 20.59 14.67 -19.37
N VAL A 85 20.96 13.77 -20.28
CA VAL A 85 21.82 12.62 -19.94
C VAL A 85 23.17 13.13 -19.45
N ASN A 86 23.44 12.93 -18.16
CA ASN A 86 24.66 13.41 -17.50
C ASN A 86 25.75 12.34 -17.35
N LYS A 87 25.44 11.09 -17.72
CA LYS A 87 26.42 10.00 -17.75
C LYS A 87 27.23 10.09 -19.04
N GLU A 88 28.47 10.56 -18.95
CA GLU A 88 29.42 10.74 -20.07
C GLU A 88 29.45 9.56 -21.05
N LYS A 89 29.43 8.32 -20.53
CA LYS A 89 29.48 7.11 -21.36
C LYS A 89 28.25 6.92 -22.26
N LEU A 90 27.10 7.47 -21.87
CA LEU A 90 25.78 7.31 -22.51
C LEU A 90 25.32 8.58 -23.26
N LYS A 91 25.93 9.73 -22.97
CA LYS A 91 25.56 11.01 -23.58
C LYS A 91 25.83 10.98 -25.09
N GLY A 92 24.86 11.46 -25.88
CA GLY A 92 24.99 11.55 -27.34
C GLY A 92 24.92 10.20 -28.07
N LYS A 93 24.50 9.12 -27.40
CA LYS A 93 24.44 7.76 -27.96
C LYS A 93 23.04 7.18 -27.81
N PRO A 94 22.63 6.25 -28.70
CA PRO A 94 21.42 5.46 -28.50
C PRO A 94 21.44 4.78 -27.13
N PHE A 95 20.63 5.30 -26.21
CA PHE A 95 20.75 4.97 -24.78
C PHE A 95 20.40 3.52 -24.47
N TYR A 96 19.45 2.95 -25.22
CA TYR A 96 18.89 1.63 -24.97
C TYR A 96 19.66 0.48 -25.62
N ASP A 97 20.53 0.78 -26.58
CA ASP A 97 21.27 -0.24 -27.33
C ASP A 97 22.26 -0.97 -26.40
N GLY A 98 22.15 -2.29 -26.36
CA GLY A 98 22.94 -3.17 -25.49
C GLY A 98 22.38 -3.32 -24.06
N LEU A 99 21.30 -2.63 -23.70
CA LEU A 99 20.68 -2.79 -22.38
C LEU A 99 19.89 -4.09 -22.27
N LYS A 100 19.77 -4.60 -21.05
CA LYS A 100 19.07 -5.86 -20.75
C LYS A 100 17.65 -5.63 -20.27
N PHE A 101 16.79 -6.61 -20.53
CA PHE A 101 15.59 -6.85 -19.72
C PHE A 101 16.01 -7.48 -18.39
N HIS A 102 16.36 -6.63 -17.42
CA HIS A 102 16.96 -7.05 -16.15
C HIS A 102 15.94 -7.69 -15.18
N ARG A 103 14.64 -7.48 -15.41
CA ARG A 103 13.58 -8.06 -14.58
C ARG A 103 12.45 -8.55 -15.47
N VAL A 104 12.18 -9.85 -15.42
CA VAL A 104 11.09 -10.51 -16.15
C VAL A 104 10.27 -11.29 -15.14
N ILE A 105 8.97 -11.03 -15.08
CA ILE A 105 8.04 -11.75 -14.21
C ILE A 105 6.95 -12.34 -15.10
N LYS A 106 6.94 -13.66 -15.19
CA LYS A 106 5.95 -14.43 -15.96
C LYS A 106 4.54 -13.98 -15.59
N ASP A 107 3.69 -13.85 -16.61
CA ASP A 107 2.29 -13.41 -16.49
C ASP A 107 2.09 -12.00 -15.91
N PHE A 108 3.17 -11.22 -15.78
CA PHE A 108 3.12 -9.83 -15.33
C PHE A 108 3.73 -8.87 -16.34
N MET A 109 5.07 -8.82 -16.47
CA MET A 109 5.75 -7.88 -17.36
C MET A 109 7.22 -8.23 -17.65
N ILE A 110 7.77 -7.62 -18.70
CA ILE A 110 9.20 -7.50 -18.97
C ILE A 110 9.65 -6.06 -18.72
N GLN A 111 10.72 -5.85 -17.94
CA GLN A 111 11.24 -4.53 -17.58
C GLN A 111 12.68 -4.36 -18.07
N GLY A 112 12.95 -3.24 -18.74
CA GLY A 112 14.23 -2.88 -19.33
C GLY A 112 14.55 -1.39 -19.18
N GLY A 113 15.52 -0.91 -19.95
CA GLY A 113 15.90 0.51 -19.95
C GLY A 113 16.77 0.95 -18.76
N ASP A 114 17.39 0.00 -18.05
CA ASP A 114 18.34 0.28 -16.98
C ASP A 114 19.79 0.19 -17.50
N PRO A 115 20.59 1.27 -17.45
CA PRO A 115 22.00 1.24 -17.85
C PRO A 115 22.89 0.38 -16.95
N GLU A 116 22.50 0.13 -15.70
CA GLU A 116 23.27 -0.72 -14.77
C GLU A 116 22.81 -2.20 -14.80
N GLY A 117 21.66 -2.47 -15.43
CA GLY A 117 21.10 -3.82 -15.61
C GLY A 117 20.68 -4.53 -14.31
N ASN A 118 20.44 -3.81 -13.22
CA ASN A 118 20.13 -4.36 -11.89
C ASN A 118 18.87 -3.75 -11.22
N GLY A 119 18.18 -2.86 -11.93
CA GLY A 119 17.01 -2.10 -11.49
C GLY A 119 17.31 -0.74 -10.86
N SER A 120 18.58 -0.40 -10.59
CA SER A 120 18.93 0.84 -9.87
C SER A 120 19.34 2.01 -10.75
N GLY A 121 19.70 1.77 -12.00
CA GLY A 121 20.21 2.82 -12.87
C GLY A 121 19.15 3.71 -13.49
N ASP A 122 19.62 4.89 -13.91
CA ASP A 122 18.82 5.93 -14.52
C ASP A 122 19.68 6.79 -15.47
N PRO A 123 19.07 7.72 -16.24
CA PRO A 123 19.78 8.55 -17.20
C PRO A 123 20.39 9.81 -16.56
N GLY A 124 20.37 9.94 -15.22
CA GLY A 124 20.89 11.09 -14.49
C GLY A 124 19.84 12.12 -14.07
N TYR A 125 18.57 11.86 -14.33
CA TYR A 125 17.47 12.77 -14.01
C TYR A 125 16.18 12.01 -13.69
N LYS A 126 15.21 12.75 -13.13
CA LYS A 126 13.84 12.29 -12.87
C LYS A 126 12.82 13.30 -13.41
N PHE A 127 11.67 12.81 -13.85
CA PHE A 127 10.55 13.63 -14.33
C PHE A 127 9.17 13.12 -13.85
N LYS A 128 8.16 13.98 -13.99
CA LYS A 128 6.78 13.77 -13.52
C LYS A 128 6.07 12.61 -14.21
N ASP A 129 4.97 12.14 -13.61
CA ASP A 129 4.02 11.22 -14.25
C ASP A 129 3.04 11.97 -15.18
N GLU A 130 2.50 11.28 -16.20
CA GLU A 130 1.46 11.78 -17.10
C GLU A 130 0.26 10.82 -17.14
N PHE A 131 -0.57 10.81 -16.09
CA PHE A 131 -1.76 9.97 -16.04
C PHE A 131 -2.89 10.53 -16.93
N THR A 132 -3.45 9.67 -17.78
CA THR A 132 -4.51 10.00 -18.74
C THR A 132 -5.67 9.00 -18.64
N ASP A 133 -6.48 8.90 -19.70
CA ASP A 133 -7.50 7.86 -19.87
C ASP A 133 -6.91 6.48 -20.24
N LEU A 134 -5.61 6.41 -20.53
CA LEU A 134 -4.89 5.17 -20.82
C LEU A 134 -4.77 4.27 -19.58
N LYS A 135 -4.93 2.96 -19.78
CA LYS A 135 -4.99 1.95 -18.70
C LYS A 135 -4.20 0.70 -19.06
N HIS A 136 -3.88 -0.07 -18.04
CA HIS A 136 -3.29 -1.40 -18.16
C HIS A 136 -4.40 -2.46 -18.28
N ASP A 137 -5.20 -2.38 -19.34
CA ASP A 137 -6.40 -3.19 -19.57
C ASP A 137 -6.15 -4.43 -20.46
N LYS A 138 -4.93 -4.63 -20.93
CA LYS A 138 -4.51 -5.79 -21.73
C LYS A 138 -3.00 -6.04 -21.63
N GLY A 139 -2.55 -7.15 -22.22
CA GLY A 139 -1.14 -7.39 -22.49
C GLY A 139 -0.58 -6.46 -23.58
N GLY A 140 0.72 -6.21 -23.54
CA GLY A 140 1.42 -5.37 -24.50
C GLY A 140 1.35 -3.87 -24.19
N ILE A 141 1.00 -3.48 -22.96
CA ILE A 141 0.98 -2.06 -22.57
C ILE A 141 2.38 -1.62 -22.17
N LEU A 142 2.88 -0.56 -22.80
CA LEU A 142 4.18 0.04 -22.52
C LEU A 142 4.03 1.17 -21.51
N SER A 143 4.79 1.10 -20.42
CA SER A 143 4.67 2.06 -19.32
C SER A 143 6.00 2.31 -18.63
N MET A 144 6.16 3.49 -18.03
CA MET A 144 7.38 3.85 -17.28
C MET A 144 7.47 3.06 -15.97
N ALA A 145 8.65 2.49 -15.71
CA ALA A 145 8.98 2.03 -14.36
C ALA A 145 9.38 3.23 -13.48
N ASN A 146 8.98 3.21 -12.21
CA ASN A 146 9.27 4.26 -11.25
C ASN A 146 9.36 3.71 -9.82
N SER A 147 9.87 4.51 -8.89
CA SER A 147 10.00 4.22 -7.46
C SER A 147 9.06 5.10 -6.62
N GLY A 148 7.90 5.47 -7.18
CA GLY A 148 6.95 6.42 -6.61
C GLY A 148 6.73 7.66 -7.49
N PRO A 149 5.83 8.57 -7.07
CA PRO A 149 5.43 9.72 -7.86
C PRO A 149 6.63 10.57 -8.33
N ALA A 150 6.60 10.98 -9.59
CA ALA A 150 7.61 11.84 -10.23
C ALA A 150 9.06 11.30 -10.21
N THR A 151 9.22 9.98 -10.25
CA THR A 151 10.53 9.31 -10.32
C THR A 151 10.79 8.60 -11.65
N ASN A 152 10.06 8.96 -12.71
CA ASN A 152 10.30 8.41 -14.05
C ASN A 152 11.72 8.76 -14.53
N GLY A 153 12.39 7.80 -15.16
CA GLY A 153 13.75 7.93 -15.68
C GLY A 153 13.87 7.33 -17.09
N SER A 154 14.73 6.33 -17.26
CA SER A 154 14.89 5.62 -18.54
C SER A 154 14.18 4.26 -18.57
N GLN A 155 13.92 3.68 -17.40
CA GLN A 155 13.37 2.34 -17.28
C GLN A 155 11.90 2.29 -17.67
N PHE A 156 11.54 1.24 -18.41
CA PHE A 156 10.17 0.98 -18.87
C PHE A 156 9.84 -0.51 -18.70
N PHE A 157 8.57 -0.84 -18.76
CA PHE A 157 8.11 -2.22 -18.84
C PHE A 157 7.01 -2.39 -19.89
N ILE A 158 6.86 -3.63 -20.37
CA ILE A 158 5.78 -4.06 -21.26
C ILE A 158 5.01 -5.18 -20.56
N THR A 159 3.69 -5.05 -20.43
CA THR A 159 2.86 -6.04 -19.72
C THR A 159 2.69 -7.33 -20.52
N HIS A 160 2.62 -8.48 -19.85
CA HIS A 160 2.17 -9.73 -20.46
C HIS A 160 0.64 -9.84 -20.48
N LYS A 161 -0.02 -9.29 -19.46
CA LYS A 161 -1.48 -9.36 -19.23
C LYS A 161 -2.02 -8.01 -18.77
N GLU A 162 -3.34 -7.94 -18.55
CA GLU A 162 -3.94 -6.79 -17.86
C GLU A 162 -3.37 -6.65 -16.43
N THR A 163 -3.10 -5.42 -16.02
CA THR A 163 -2.52 -5.12 -14.70
C THR A 163 -3.17 -3.88 -14.08
N PRO A 164 -4.49 -3.89 -13.83
CA PRO A 164 -5.24 -2.69 -13.45
C PRO A 164 -4.77 -2.03 -12.15
N TRP A 165 -4.09 -2.77 -11.27
CA TRP A 165 -3.50 -2.25 -10.03
C TRP A 165 -2.34 -1.27 -10.25
N LEU A 166 -1.83 -1.14 -11.49
CA LEU A 166 -0.82 -0.17 -11.91
C LEU A 166 -1.43 1.15 -12.44
N ASN A 167 -2.75 1.21 -12.64
CA ASN A 167 -3.42 2.42 -13.12
C ASN A 167 -3.25 3.57 -12.11
N GLY A 168 -2.90 4.75 -12.62
CA GLY A 168 -2.62 5.93 -11.78
C GLY A 168 -1.32 5.84 -10.97
N LYS A 169 -0.46 4.84 -11.25
CA LYS A 169 0.86 4.67 -10.62
C LYS A 169 2.00 4.71 -11.62
N HIS A 170 1.78 4.18 -12.82
CA HIS A 170 2.76 4.17 -13.90
C HIS A 170 2.19 4.83 -15.16
N THR A 171 3.01 5.66 -15.80
CA THR A 171 2.61 6.41 -17.00
C THR A 171 2.60 5.48 -18.20
N VAL A 172 1.40 5.16 -18.71
CA VAL A 172 1.23 4.43 -19.98
C VAL A 172 1.54 5.37 -21.13
N PHE A 173 2.53 5.03 -21.95
CA PHE A 173 2.99 5.89 -23.05
C PHE A 173 3.06 5.19 -24.42
N GLY A 174 2.57 3.95 -24.49
CA GLY A 174 2.47 3.23 -25.75
C GLY A 174 1.89 1.83 -25.57
N HIS A 175 1.84 1.09 -26.68
CA HIS A 175 1.45 -0.32 -26.68
C HIS A 175 2.07 -1.08 -27.85
N VAL A 176 2.17 -2.40 -27.71
CA VAL A 176 2.66 -3.31 -28.74
C VAL A 176 1.65 -3.40 -29.89
N THR A 177 2.13 -3.18 -31.11
CA THR A 177 1.37 -3.41 -32.35
C THR A 177 1.79 -4.69 -33.05
N GLU A 178 3.07 -5.08 -32.93
CA GLU A 178 3.62 -6.32 -33.49
C GLU A 178 4.67 -6.91 -32.54
N GLY A 179 4.83 -8.24 -32.53
CA GLY A 179 5.84 -8.91 -31.70
C GLY A 179 5.38 -9.22 -30.27
N MET A 180 4.08 -9.36 -30.01
CA MET A 180 3.59 -9.77 -28.67
C MET A 180 4.07 -11.18 -28.28
N ASN A 181 4.23 -12.07 -29.26
CA ASN A 181 4.87 -13.37 -29.06
C ASN A 181 6.34 -13.23 -28.64
N VAL A 182 7.06 -12.22 -29.15
CA VAL A 182 8.44 -11.90 -28.73
C VAL A 182 8.45 -11.37 -27.31
N VAL A 183 7.56 -10.43 -26.95
CA VAL A 183 7.38 -9.96 -25.57
C VAL A 183 7.21 -11.14 -24.60
N ASN A 184 6.39 -12.12 -24.97
CA ASN A 184 6.14 -13.32 -24.17
C ASN A 184 7.31 -14.31 -24.13
N ALA A 185 8.26 -14.23 -25.07
CA ALA A 185 9.42 -15.10 -25.16
C ALA A 185 10.69 -14.51 -24.52
N ILE A 186 10.68 -13.21 -24.19
CA ILE A 186 11.79 -12.54 -23.50
C ILE A 186 11.99 -13.15 -22.11
N GLU A 187 13.24 -13.46 -21.81
CA GLU A 187 13.73 -13.98 -20.54
C GLU A 187 14.63 -12.93 -19.86
N GLN A 188 14.88 -13.12 -18.56
CA GLN A 188 15.75 -12.22 -17.82
C GLN A 188 17.16 -12.24 -18.43
N ASN A 189 17.74 -11.05 -18.62
CA ASN A 189 19.03 -10.78 -19.26
C ASN A 189 19.06 -10.84 -20.79
N ASP A 190 17.93 -11.08 -21.45
CA ASP A 190 17.83 -10.82 -22.90
C ASP A 190 18.12 -9.35 -23.19
N VAL A 191 18.66 -9.10 -24.38
CA VAL A 191 19.33 -7.85 -24.74
C VAL A 191 18.54 -7.11 -25.80
N ILE A 192 18.35 -5.81 -25.59
CA ILE A 192 17.93 -4.86 -26.62
C ILE A 192 19.13 -4.61 -27.51
N THR A 193 19.08 -5.08 -28.74
CA THR A 193 20.18 -4.87 -29.70
C THR A 193 20.13 -3.49 -30.31
N LYS A 194 18.92 -2.98 -30.58
CA LYS A 194 18.70 -1.66 -31.18
C LYS A 194 17.30 -1.13 -30.94
N VAL A 195 17.16 0.17 -30.74
CA VAL A 195 15.85 0.87 -30.79
C VAL A 195 15.79 1.85 -31.95
N THR A 196 14.83 1.67 -32.85
CA THR A 196 14.63 2.55 -34.02
C THR A 196 13.30 3.29 -33.93
N ILE A 197 13.31 4.62 -34.10
CA ILE A 197 12.10 5.46 -34.08
C ILE A 197 11.61 5.74 -35.51
N THR A 198 10.33 5.46 -35.77
CA THR A 198 9.68 5.73 -37.06
C THR A 198 8.57 6.76 -36.91
N ARG A 199 8.59 7.81 -37.74
CA ARG A 199 7.62 8.91 -37.75
C ARG A 199 6.75 8.84 -39.01
N LYS A 200 5.46 8.50 -38.87
CA LYS A 200 4.49 8.48 -39.96
C LYS A 200 3.45 9.58 -39.77
N GLY A 201 3.18 10.35 -40.82
CA GLY A 201 2.22 11.46 -40.78
C GLY A 201 2.78 12.79 -40.31
N ALA A 202 2.01 13.85 -40.53
CA ALA A 202 2.45 15.23 -40.30
C ALA A 202 2.69 15.53 -38.82
N LEU A 203 1.84 15.03 -37.92
CA LEU A 203 1.96 15.29 -36.48
C LEU A 203 3.21 14.62 -35.89
N ALA A 204 3.45 13.34 -36.20
CA ALA A 204 4.61 12.61 -35.70
C ALA A 204 5.93 13.19 -36.26
N LYS A 205 5.95 13.64 -37.53
CA LYS A 205 7.13 14.30 -38.12
C LYS A 205 7.45 15.65 -37.47
N LYS A 206 6.42 16.37 -36.97
CA LYS A 206 6.59 17.64 -36.24
C LYS A 206 6.98 17.45 -34.78
N PHE A 207 6.87 16.24 -34.24
CA PHE A 207 7.18 15.98 -32.84
C PHE A 207 8.70 15.99 -32.60
N ASN A 208 9.19 17.07 -31.99
CA ASN A 208 10.58 17.23 -31.61
C ASN A 208 10.78 16.83 -30.14
N ALA A 209 11.22 15.59 -29.92
CA ALA A 209 11.41 15.00 -28.60
C ALA A 209 12.37 15.81 -27.71
N ALA A 210 13.57 16.16 -28.21
CA ALA A 210 14.55 16.91 -27.44
C ALA A 210 14.03 18.29 -27.02
N LYS A 211 13.28 18.97 -27.91
CA LYS A 211 12.65 20.27 -27.59
C LYS A 211 11.54 20.12 -26.54
N VAL A 212 10.62 19.18 -26.71
CA VAL A 212 9.52 18.94 -25.76
C VAL A 212 10.07 18.67 -24.36
N PHE A 213 11.12 17.85 -24.26
CA PHE A 213 11.74 17.52 -22.97
C PHE A 213 12.48 18.72 -22.36
N THR A 214 13.16 19.54 -23.18
CA THR A 214 13.76 20.81 -22.75
C THR A 214 12.72 21.80 -22.24
N ASP A 215 11.63 21.98 -22.98
CA ASP A 215 10.54 22.88 -22.60
C ASP A 215 9.90 22.46 -21.25
N TYR A 216 9.80 21.15 -20.98
CA TYR A 216 9.34 20.64 -19.69
C TYR A 216 10.25 21.10 -18.53
N TYR A 217 11.57 20.92 -18.65
CA TYR A 217 12.49 21.34 -17.59
C TYR A 217 12.55 22.87 -17.43
N ALA A 218 12.39 23.63 -18.52
CA ALA A 218 12.28 25.09 -18.45
C ALA A 218 11.05 25.55 -17.63
N ASN A 219 9.94 24.81 -17.70
CA ASN A 219 8.70 25.13 -16.99
C ASN A 219 8.55 24.39 -15.64
N LYS A 220 9.52 23.55 -15.26
CA LYS A 220 9.44 22.67 -14.08
C LYS A 220 9.15 23.42 -12.79
N ALA A 221 9.67 24.63 -12.62
CA ALA A 221 9.43 25.43 -11.42
C ALA A 221 7.98 25.92 -11.30
N GLU A 222 7.34 26.29 -12.41
CA GLU A 222 5.94 26.69 -12.42
C GLU A 222 5.01 25.49 -12.21
N ASP A 223 5.31 24.37 -12.87
CA ASP A 223 4.59 23.11 -12.69
C ASP A 223 4.68 22.61 -11.24
N ALA A 224 5.86 22.71 -10.62
CA ALA A 224 6.04 22.34 -9.21
C ALA A 224 5.20 23.20 -8.26
N LYS A 225 5.07 24.51 -8.53
CA LYS A 225 4.19 25.39 -7.75
C LYS A 225 2.72 24.99 -7.86
N LYS A 226 2.26 24.69 -9.08
CA LYS A 226 0.88 24.22 -9.32
C LYS A 226 0.61 22.88 -8.63
N GLN A 227 1.55 21.94 -8.72
CA GLN A 227 1.42 20.64 -8.05
C GLN A 227 1.40 20.78 -6.53
N ALA A 228 2.27 21.61 -5.95
CA ALA A 228 2.27 21.86 -4.51
C ALA A 228 0.93 22.44 -4.01
N ALA A 229 0.28 23.30 -4.79
CA ALA A 229 -1.04 23.82 -4.44
C ALA A 229 -2.12 22.71 -4.45
N ILE A 230 -2.08 21.82 -5.45
CA ILE A 230 -2.99 20.67 -5.54
C ILE A 230 -2.74 19.70 -4.38
N ASP A 231 -1.49 19.42 -4.06
CA ASP A 231 -1.12 18.51 -2.96
C ASP A 231 -1.53 19.08 -1.61
N ALA A 232 -1.37 20.39 -1.41
CA ALA A 232 -1.86 21.08 -0.21
C ALA A 232 -3.39 21.00 -0.10
N GLU A 233 -4.12 21.21 -1.20
CA GLU A 233 -5.57 21.07 -1.24
C GLU A 233 -6.02 19.62 -0.94
N ASN A 234 -5.37 18.63 -1.56
CA ASN A 234 -5.68 17.21 -1.33
C ASN A 234 -5.37 16.78 0.11
N LYS A 235 -4.25 17.24 0.67
CA LYS A 235 -3.90 17.00 2.07
C LYS A 235 -4.93 17.64 3.00
N ALA A 236 -5.37 18.87 2.71
CA ALA A 236 -6.41 19.54 3.48
C ALA A 236 -7.75 18.79 3.39
N LYS A 237 -8.15 18.34 2.20
CA LYS A 237 -9.37 17.52 2.01
C LYS A 237 -9.29 16.20 2.78
N LYS A 238 -8.15 15.50 2.70
CA LYS A 238 -7.94 14.24 3.44
C LYS A 238 -8.03 14.48 4.95
N ALA A 239 -7.35 15.50 5.47
CA ALA A 239 -7.40 15.85 6.88
C ALA A 239 -8.82 16.22 7.33
N ALA A 240 -9.59 16.93 6.50
CA ALA A 240 -10.98 17.25 6.77
C ALA A 240 -11.87 15.99 6.83
N LEU A 241 -11.70 15.06 5.89
CA LEU A 241 -12.43 13.78 5.89
C LEU A 241 -12.06 12.91 7.10
N GLU A 242 -10.78 12.85 7.47
CA GLU A 242 -10.31 12.12 8.65
C GLU A 242 -10.85 12.75 9.94
N ALA A 243 -10.89 14.08 10.03
CA ALA A 243 -11.46 14.79 11.17
C ALA A 243 -12.97 14.58 11.28
N GLU A 244 -13.69 14.59 10.15
CA GLU A 244 -15.13 14.30 10.11
C GLU A 244 -15.42 12.85 10.51
N ALA A 245 -14.65 11.88 10.00
CA ALA A 245 -14.75 10.48 10.37
C ALA A 245 -14.47 10.27 11.87
N LYS A 246 -13.43 10.92 12.41
CA LYS A 246 -13.11 10.90 13.84
C LYS A 246 -14.26 11.48 14.67
N LYS A 247 -14.81 12.63 14.27
CA LYS A 247 -15.96 13.25 14.96
C LYS A 247 -17.19 12.34 14.94
N ALA A 248 -17.49 11.71 13.80
CA ALA A 248 -18.59 10.76 13.68
C ALA A 248 -18.37 9.51 14.57
N TYR A 249 -17.14 9.01 14.64
CA TYR A 249 -16.76 7.90 15.51
C TYR A 249 -16.92 8.27 17.00
N GLU A 250 -16.38 9.41 17.41
CA GLU A 250 -16.49 9.90 18.79
C GLU A 250 -17.95 10.16 19.20
N ALA A 251 -18.76 10.72 18.30
CA ALA A 251 -20.18 10.92 18.57
C ALA A 251 -20.94 9.60 18.79
N LYS A 252 -20.56 8.53 18.06
CA LYS A 252 -21.24 7.23 18.12
C LYS A 252 -20.73 6.33 19.25
N PHE A 253 -19.42 6.28 19.47
CA PHE A 253 -18.77 5.33 20.37
C PHE A 253 -18.14 5.97 21.60
N GLY A 254 -18.06 7.31 21.65
CA GLY A 254 -17.54 8.07 22.79
C GLY A 254 -18.20 7.72 24.13
N PRO A 255 -19.53 7.53 24.23
CA PRO A 255 -20.15 7.09 25.48
C PRO A 255 -19.65 5.74 25.98
N VAL A 256 -19.45 4.76 25.09
CA VAL A 256 -18.94 3.42 25.44
C VAL A 256 -17.47 3.51 25.89
N ILE A 257 -16.65 4.28 25.17
CA ILE A 257 -15.25 4.52 25.52
C ILE A 257 -15.15 5.19 26.89
N LYS A 258 -15.94 6.24 27.13
CA LYS A 258 -15.97 6.95 28.42
C LYS A 258 -16.39 6.04 29.56
N ALA A 259 -17.47 5.26 29.39
CA ALA A 259 -17.94 4.33 30.41
C ALA A 259 -16.86 3.28 30.74
N LYS A 260 -16.11 2.81 29.74
CA LYS A 260 -14.98 1.90 29.95
C LYS A 260 -13.83 2.58 30.70
N ALA A 261 -13.47 3.81 30.35
CA ALA A 261 -12.42 4.57 31.04
C ALA A 261 -12.76 4.77 32.53
N ASP A 262 -14.01 5.16 32.82
CA ASP A 262 -14.50 5.35 34.19
C ASP A 262 -14.46 4.03 34.97
N TYR A 263 -14.80 2.90 34.32
CA TYR A 263 -14.70 1.58 34.93
C TYR A 263 -13.25 1.13 35.17
N ILE A 264 -12.35 1.40 34.22
CA ILE A 264 -10.91 1.12 34.40
C ILE A 264 -10.37 1.91 35.58
N ALA A 265 -10.76 3.18 35.73
CA ALA A 265 -10.35 4.00 36.87
C ALA A 265 -10.84 3.42 38.21
N SER A 266 -12.06 2.88 38.27
CA SER A 266 -12.58 2.24 39.50
C SER A 266 -11.84 0.94 39.84
N VAL A 267 -11.48 0.13 38.83
CA VAL A 267 -10.65 -1.07 39.01
C VAL A 267 -9.27 -0.69 39.51
N ARG A 268 -8.63 0.37 38.99
CA ARG A 268 -7.33 0.82 39.49
C ARG A 268 -7.38 1.24 40.96
N ALA A 269 -8.50 1.83 41.39
CA ALA A 269 -8.67 2.32 42.75
C ALA A 269 -8.99 1.21 43.77
N SER A 270 -9.71 0.17 43.36
CA SER A 270 -10.29 -0.84 44.27
C SER A 270 -9.86 -2.28 44.01
N GLY A 271 -9.17 -2.53 42.89
CA GLY A 271 -8.73 -3.86 42.49
C GLY A 271 -7.63 -4.42 43.38
N THR A 272 -7.44 -5.73 43.30
CA THR A 272 -6.38 -6.44 44.00
C THR A 272 -5.07 -6.22 43.27
N LYS A 273 -4.07 -5.68 43.98
CA LYS A 273 -2.73 -5.44 43.45
C LYS A 273 -1.81 -6.63 43.73
N THR A 274 -1.16 -7.15 42.70
CA THR A 274 -0.17 -8.22 42.80
C THR A 274 1.24 -7.65 43.09
N PRO A 275 2.21 -8.48 43.52
CA PRO A 275 3.59 -8.04 43.72
C PRO A 275 4.26 -7.45 42.47
N SER A 276 3.85 -7.85 41.26
CA SER A 276 4.39 -7.31 40.00
C SER A 276 3.86 -5.91 39.67
N GLY A 277 2.83 -5.45 40.39
CA GLY A 277 2.15 -4.19 40.15
C GLY A 277 0.92 -4.29 39.24
N LEU A 278 0.56 -5.49 38.76
CA LEU A 278 -0.72 -5.74 38.09
C LEU A 278 -1.87 -5.51 39.07
N ILE A 279 -2.92 -4.83 38.65
CA ILE A 279 -4.15 -4.62 39.43
C ILE A 279 -5.29 -5.31 38.72
N TYR A 280 -6.05 -6.17 39.41
CA TYR A 280 -7.16 -6.88 38.80
C TYR A 280 -8.42 -6.92 39.66
N GLN A 281 -9.54 -7.21 39.01
CA GLN A 281 -10.81 -7.52 39.64
C GLN A 281 -11.45 -8.71 38.91
N ILE A 282 -11.96 -9.70 39.66
CA ILE A 282 -12.79 -10.77 39.10
C ILE A 282 -14.19 -10.18 38.86
N ILE A 283 -14.66 -10.26 37.62
CA ILE A 283 -15.91 -9.64 37.15
C ILE A 283 -16.99 -10.67 36.80
N GLN A 284 -16.59 -11.94 36.70
CA GLN A 284 -17.50 -13.09 36.60
C GLN A 284 -16.89 -14.24 37.38
N LYS A 285 -17.68 -14.85 38.26
CA LYS A 285 -17.27 -16.03 39.02
C LYS A 285 -17.39 -17.28 38.15
N GLY A 286 -16.40 -18.17 38.26
CA GLY A 286 -16.35 -19.47 37.58
C GLY A 286 -16.64 -20.64 38.51
N THR A 287 -16.00 -21.76 38.25
CA THR A 287 -16.20 -23.06 38.93
C THR A 287 -15.37 -23.25 40.20
N ASP A 288 -14.62 -22.23 40.63
CA ASP A 288 -13.60 -22.30 41.70
C ASP A 288 -12.51 -23.39 41.44
N VAL A 289 -12.46 -23.95 40.22
CA VAL A 289 -11.48 -24.96 39.81
C VAL A 289 -10.32 -24.29 39.10
N LYS A 290 -9.10 -24.53 39.60
CA LYS A 290 -7.87 -24.07 38.96
C LYS A 290 -7.49 -24.97 37.78
N PRO A 291 -7.14 -24.44 36.60
CA PRO A 291 -6.56 -25.25 35.54
C PRO A 291 -5.24 -25.88 36.00
N ALA A 292 -5.08 -27.18 35.80
CA ALA A 292 -3.82 -27.86 36.10
C ALA A 292 -2.74 -27.47 35.07
N ASP A 293 -1.51 -27.25 35.51
CA ASP A 293 -0.39 -26.92 34.63
C ASP A 293 -0.22 -27.96 33.50
N GLY A 294 0.05 -27.49 32.29
CA GLY A 294 0.18 -28.33 31.09
C GLY A 294 -1.15 -28.71 30.42
N THR A 295 -2.30 -28.40 31.02
CA THR A 295 -3.61 -28.67 30.40
C THR A 295 -4.00 -27.58 29.39
N PRO A 296 -4.74 -27.94 28.32
CA PRO A 296 -5.25 -26.96 27.37
C PRO A 296 -6.36 -26.12 28.03
N ILE A 297 -6.28 -24.82 27.85
CA ILE A 297 -7.33 -23.85 28.16
C ILE A 297 -7.63 -23.02 26.92
N TYR A 298 -8.81 -22.41 26.89
CA TYR A 298 -9.20 -21.45 25.87
C TYR A 298 -9.47 -20.11 26.53
N PHE A 299 -9.04 -19.02 25.91
CA PHE A 299 -9.33 -17.69 26.45
C PHE A 299 -9.90 -16.74 25.41
N HIS A 300 -10.84 -15.92 25.87
CA HIS A 300 -11.20 -14.69 25.19
C HIS A 300 -10.54 -13.49 25.87
N TYR A 301 -10.28 -12.46 25.07
CA TYR A 301 -9.80 -11.17 25.56
C TYR A 301 -10.47 -9.98 24.87
N ALA A 302 -10.52 -8.86 25.60
CA ALA A 302 -10.64 -7.51 25.05
C ALA A 302 -9.54 -6.63 25.65
N GLY A 303 -8.74 -5.98 24.80
CA GLY A 303 -7.63 -5.13 25.17
C GLY A 303 -7.96 -3.65 24.99
N TYR A 304 -7.74 -2.86 26.03
CA TYR A 304 -8.02 -1.43 26.08
C TYR A 304 -6.81 -0.62 26.54
N PHE A 305 -6.76 0.64 26.13
CA PHE A 305 -5.94 1.65 26.78
C PHE A 305 -6.65 2.19 28.04
N GLU A 306 -5.91 2.89 28.91
CA GLU A 306 -6.47 3.46 30.14
C GLU A 306 -7.54 4.52 29.89
N ASP A 307 -7.55 5.13 28.70
CA ASP A 307 -8.60 6.07 28.26
C ASP A 307 -9.89 5.37 27.77
N GLY A 308 -9.96 4.05 27.89
CA GLY A 308 -11.11 3.23 27.51
C GLY A 308 -11.18 2.85 26.03
N ASN A 309 -10.26 3.31 25.19
CA ASN A 309 -10.22 2.91 23.78
C ASN A 309 -9.84 1.44 23.66
N LEU A 310 -10.69 0.66 22.97
CA LEU A 310 -10.38 -0.71 22.58
C LEU A 310 -9.25 -0.70 21.54
N PHE A 311 -8.16 -1.44 21.71
CA PHE A 311 -7.14 -1.63 20.66
C PHE A 311 -7.31 -2.95 19.90
N ASP A 312 -7.76 -4.01 20.57
CA ASP A 312 -8.03 -5.31 19.94
C ASP A 312 -8.96 -6.15 20.83
N SER A 313 -9.71 -7.08 20.22
CA SER A 313 -10.50 -8.05 20.96
C SER A 313 -10.79 -9.31 20.14
N SER A 314 -10.83 -10.44 20.83
CA SER A 314 -11.37 -11.70 20.32
C SER A 314 -12.91 -11.76 20.31
N TYR A 315 -13.58 -10.87 21.02
CA TYR A 315 -15.03 -10.83 21.15
C TYR A 315 -15.67 -10.05 19.99
N GLU A 316 -16.56 -10.68 19.24
CA GLU A 316 -17.22 -10.05 18.09
C GLU A 316 -18.12 -8.86 18.52
N ASP A 317 -18.90 -9.05 19.57
CA ASP A 317 -19.82 -8.07 20.15
C ASP A 317 -19.08 -6.86 20.72
N VAL A 318 -17.94 -7.06 21.39
CA VAL A 318 -17.06 -5.95 21.82
C VAL A 318 -16.56 -5.17 20.61
N ASN A 319 -16.10 -5.84 19.56
CA ASN A 319 -15.67 -5.14 18.34
C ASN A 319 -16.83 -4.37 17.70
N LYS A 320 -18.06 -4.91 17.68
CA LYS A 320 -19.25 -4.19 17.20
C LYS A 320 -19.57 -2.96 18.07
N ALA A 321 -19.48 -3.10 19.40
CA ALA A 321 -19.75 -2.02 20.35
C ALA A 321 -18.76 -0.85 20.24
N TYR A 322 -17.55 -1.10 19.75
CA TYR A 322 -16.51 -0.09 19.52
C TYR A 322 -16.36 0.31 18.05
N GLY A 323 -17.22 -0.18 17.14
CA GLY A 323 -17.11 0.11 15.71
C GLY A 323 -15.84 -0.46 15.05
N LYS A 324 -15.24 -1.48 15.66
CA LYS A 324 -14.02 -2.18 15.19
C LYS A 324 -14.31 -3.56 14.58
N PHE A 325 -15.59 -3.88 14.36
CA PHE A 325 -15.99 -5.13 13.73
C PHE A 325 -15.51 -5.21 12.28
N ASP A 326 -14.86 -6.32 11.94
CA ASP A 326 -14.37 -6.65 10.60
C ASP A 326 -15.18 -7.84 10.07
N ALA A 327 -15.96 -7.57 9.02
CA ALA A 327 -16.81 -8.57 8.39
C ALA A 327 -16.02 -9.71 7.72
N ASN A 328 -14.81 -9.43 7.20
CA ASN A 328 -13.96 -10.46 6.59
C ASN A 328 -13.38 -11.37 7.67
N ARG A 329 -12.96 -10.80 8.81
CA ARG A 329 -12.52 -11.58 9.97
C ARG A 329 -13.65 -12.47 10.49
N ALA A 330 -14.88 -11.95 10.58
CA ALA A 330 -16.05 -12.73 10.97
C ALA A 330 -16.32 -13.88 9.99
N ALA A 331 -16.31 -13.60 8.68
CA ALA A 331 -16.52 -14.62 7.64
C ALA A 331 -15.45 -15.73 7.66
N GLN A 332 -14.27 -15.45 8.22
CA GLN A 332 -13.18 -16.40 8.42
C GLN A 332 -13.19 -17.05 9.81
N ASN A 333 -14.27 -16.92 10.59
CA ASN A 333 -14.36 -17.41 11.96
C ASN A 333 -13.22 -16.88 12.86
N GLY A 334 -12.83 -15.61 12.70
CA GLY A 334 -11.69 -15.01 13.38
C GLY A 334 -11.97 -14.42 14.78
N TYR A 335 -13.20 -14.49 15.27
CA TYR A 335 -13.61 -14.04 16.62
C TYR A 335 -13.81 -15.23 17.58
N GLN A 336 -12.87 -16.17 17.55
CA GLN A 336 -12.88 -17.39 18.36
C GLN A 336 -11.91 -17.27 19.54
N PRO A 337 -12.13 -18.00 20.65
CA PRO A 337 -11.18 -17.99 21.74
C PRO A 337 -9.88 -18.68 21.35
N PHE A 338 -8.79 -18.21 21.95
CA PHE A 338 -7.45 -18.66 21.65
C PHE A 338 -7.07 -19.84 22.53
N PRO A 339 -6.51 -20.93 21.96
CA PRO A 339 -5.97 -22.02 22.75
C PRO A 339 -4.68 -21.57 23.45
N PHE A 340 -4.52 -21.98 24.70
CA PHE A 340 -3.32 -21.79 25.49
C PHE A 340 -3.08 -22.99 26.40
N GLU A 341 -1.89 -23.07 26.99
CA GLU A 341 -1.52 -24.12 27.93
C GLU A 341 -1.42 -23.50 29.32
N ALA A 342 -2.18 -24.03 30.28
CA ALA A 342 -2.14 -23.57 31.66
C ALA A 342 -0.72 -23.70 32.22
N GLY A 343 -0.29 -22.71 33.01
CA GLY A 343 1.06 -22.67 33.59
C GLY A 343 2.18 -22.21 32.65
N LYS A 344 1.95 -22.15 31.33
CA LYS A 344 2.96 -21.77 30.34
C LYS A 344 3.46 -20.33 30.54
N LYS A 345 4.79 -20.16 30.58
CA LYS A 345 5.45 -18.86 30.87
C LYS A 345 5.95 -18.10 29.64
N THR A 346 5.59 -18.53 28.43
CA THR A 346 6.05 -17.92 27.17
C THR A 346 4.93 -17.82 26.14
N GLY A 347 5.09 -16.93 25.16
CA GLY A 347 4.17 -16.78 24.03
C GLY A 347 3.17 -15.62 24.16
N MET A 348 3.08 -14.99 25.33
CA MET A 348 2.30 -13.78 25.60
C MET A 348 3.12 -12.80 26.45
N ILE A 349 2.69 -11.55 26.55
CA ILE A 349 3.34 -10.56 27.43
C ILE A 349 3.27 -10.99 28.91
N PRO A 350 4.26 -10.64 29.76
CA PRO A 350 4.34 -11.11 31.13
C PRO A 350 3.05 -10.89 31.96
N GLY A 351 2.44 -9.71 31.87
CA GLY A 351 1.22 -9.38 32.61
C GLY A 351 0.01 -10.21 32.18
N PHE A 352 -0.08 -10.57 30.89
CA PHE A 352 -1.15 -11.42 30.38
C PHE A 352 -1.00 -12.85 30.89
N ILE A 353 0.23 -13.37 30.92
CA ILE A 353 0.54 -14.69 31.48
C ILE A 353 0.21 -14.74 32.97
N GLU A 354 0.59 -13.69 33.72
CA GLU A 354 0.25 -13.56 35.13
C GLU A 354 -1.27 -13.56 35.34
N ALA A 355 -2.01 -12.76 34.57
CA ALA A 355 -3.46 -12.67 34.66
C ALA A 355 -4.17 -14.00 34.35
N LEU A 356 -3.77 -14.71 33.28
CA LEU A 356 -4.27 -16.06 33.01
C LEU A 356 -3.97 -17.04 34.15
N GLY A 357 -2.80 -16.89 34.78
CA GLY A 357 -2.40 -17.68 35.94
C GLY A 357 -3.19 -17.38 37.22
N ILE A 358 -3.97 -16.30 37.28
CA ILE A 358 -4.83 -15.94 38.42
C ILE A 358 -6.23 -16.53 38.29
N LEU A 359 -6.80 -16.58 37.07
CA LEU A 359 -8.16 -17.08 36.84
C LEU A 359 -8.36 -18.56 37.25
N ASN A 360 -9.56 -18.87 37.72
CA ASN A 360 -10.16 -20.21 37.73
C ASN A 360 -11.00 -20.45 36.45
N LEU A 361 -11.29 -21.70 36.14
CA LEU A 361 -12.09 -22.07 34.97
C LEU A 361 -13.49 -21.43 35.01
N GLY A 362 -13.87 -20.74 33.93
CA GLY A 362 -15.13 -20.01 33.78
C GLY A 362 -15.13 -18.61 34.38
N GLU A 363 -14.04 -18.16 35.00
CA GLU A 363 -13.93 -16.80 35.49
C GLU A 363 -13.60 -15.82 34.37
N LYS A 364 -14.08 -14.59 34.56
CA LYS A 364 -13.67 -13.42 33.81
C LYS A 364 -13.10 -12.39 34.76
N MET A 365 -12.00 -11.76 34.36
CA MET A 365 -11.40 -10.64 35.09
C MET A 365 -11.21 -9.43 34.19
N ILE A 366 -10.97 -8.29 34.82
CA ILE A 366 -10.32 -7.13 34.21
C ILE A 366 -8.98 -6.92 34.93
N ALA A 367 -7.91 -6.73 34.18
CA ALA A 367 -6.55 -6.55 34.68
C ALA A 367 -5.90 -5.32 34.05
N VAL A 368 -5.46 -4.39 34.88
CA VAL A 368 -4.69 -3.19 34.53
C VAL A 368 -3.21 -3.49 34.76
N MET A 369 -2.44 -3.43 33.68
CA MET A 369 -1.05 -3.88 33.63
C MET A 369 -0.12 -2.69 33.38
N PRO A 370 0.89 -2.47 34.24
CA PRO A 370 1.90 -1.47 33.97
C PRO A 370 2.74 -1.84 32.74
N SER A 371 3.30 -0.83 32.07
CA SER A 371 3.96 -0.99 30.77
C SER A 371 5.13 -1.99 30.76
N ASN A 372 5.84 -2.16 31.87
CA ASN A 372 6.92 -3.14 32.06
C ASN A 372 6.44 -4.59 32.04
N LEU A 373 5.17 -4.85 32.34
CA LEU A 373 4.52 -6.16 32.16
C LEU A 373 3.91 -6.33 30.76
N CYS A 374 3.98 -5.28 29.93
CA CYS A 374 3.45 -5.23 28.58
C CYS A 374 4.59 -5.16 27.55
N TYR A 375 4.65 -4.09 26.75
CA TYR A 375 5.64 -3.90 25.69
C TYR A 375 6.74 -2.89 26.03
N GLY A 376 6.72 -2.30 27.24
CA GLY A 376 7.70 -1.34 27.73
C GLY A 376 7.96 -0.20 26.74
N GLU A 377 9.21 0.28 26.72
CA GLU A 377 9.66 1.38 25.85
C GLU A 377 9.54 1.10 24.35
N ARG A 378 9.41 -0.17 23.95
CA ARG A 378 9.36 -0.53 22.53
C ARG A 378 7.99 -0.28 21.91
N GLY A 379 6.89 -0.45 22.67
CA GLY A 379 5.54 -0.53 22.10
C GLY A 379 5.39 -1.72 21.14
N ALA A 380 4.28 -1.76 20.39
CA ALA A 380 4.02 -2.84 19.43
C ALA A 380 3.16 -2.43 18.23
N GLY A 381 3.59 -2.88 17.04
CA GLY A 381 2.77 -2.94 15.82
C GLY A 381 2.26 -1.60 15.28
N GLY A 382 2.77 -0.45 15.76
CA GLY A 382 2.23 0.87 15.44
C GLY A 382 0.86 1.16 16.06
N VAL A 383 0.33 0.24 16.87
CA VAL A 383 -0.95 0.37 17.57
C VAL A 383 -0.73 0.66 19.05
N ILE A 384 0.21 -0.03 19.68
CA ILE A 384 0.53 0.13 21.10
C ILE A 384 1.73 1.08 21.24
N PRO A 385 1.55 2.27 21.84
CA PRO A 385 2.64 3.20 22.04
C PRO A 385 3.72 2.68 23.00
N PRO A 386 4.96 3.18 22.89
CA PRO A 386 5.98 3.07 23.94
C PRO A 386 5.42 3.43 25.32
N ASN A 387 5.80 2.64 26.33
CA ASN A 387 5.47 2.85 27.74
C ASN A 387 3.96 2.88 28.06
N ALA A 388 3.11 2.37 27.15
CA ALA A 388 1.69 2.27 27.41
C ALA A 388 1.39 1.21 28.48
N ASN A 389 0.63 1.61 29.51
CA ASN A 389 -0.11 0.67 30.36
C ASN A 389 -1.26 0.09 29.54
N LEU A 390 -1.56 -1.19 29.73
CA LEU A 390 -2.63 -1.86 29.00
C LEU A 390 -3.64 -2.44 29.98
N VAL A 391 -4.88 -2.52 29.53
CA VAL A 391 -5.95 -3.17 30.27
C VAL A 391 -6.46 -4.34 29.45
N PHE A 392 -6.64 -5.48 30.10
CA PHE A 392 -7.26 -6.65 29.48
C PHE A 392 -8.45 -7.13 30.28
N GLU A 393 -9.57 -7.31 29.63
CA GLU A 393 -10.62 -8.22 30.10
C GLU A 393 -10.30 -9.61 29.58
N LEU A 394 -10.24 -10.60 30.47
CA LEU A 394 -9.83 -11.97 30.15
C LEU A 394 -10.83 -12.96 30.73
N GLU A 395 -11.23 -13.93 29.93
CA GLU A 395 -12.09 -15.04 30.31
C GLU A 395 -11.42 -16.35 29.92
N ILE A 396 -11.42 -17.35 30.81
CA ILE A 396 -10.86 -18.68 30.51
C ILE A 396 -11.90 -19.79 30.59
N MET A 397 -11.75 -20.78 29.72
CA MET A 397 -12.65 -21.92 29.56
C MET A 397 -11.84 -23.22 29.41
N ASP A 398 -12.43 -24.34 29.83
CA ASP A 398 -11.84 -25.69 29.71
C ASP A 398 -12.08 -26.32 28.33
N LYS A 399 -13.03 -25.78 27.57
CA LYS A 399 -13.39 -26.23 26.22
C LYS A 399 -13.51 -25.05 25.28
N LYS A 400 -13.27 -25.30 24.00
CA LYS A 400 -13.64 -24.36 22.95
C LYS A 400 -15.17 -24.27 22.94
N PRO A 401 -15.77 -23.08 23.10
CA PRO A 401 -17.21 -22.89 22.92
C PRO A 401 -17.62 -23.41 21.54
N GLU A 402 -18.72 -24.15 21.48
CA GLU A 402 -19.31 -24.54 20.20
C GLU A 402 -19.69 -23.27 19.43
N THR A 403 -19.23 -23.16 18.20
CA THR A 403 -19.63 -22.07 17.28
C THR A 403 -21.14 -22.15 17.08
N LYS A 404 -21.87 -21.10 17.48
CA LYS A 404 -23.27 -20.95 17.11
C LYS A 404 -23.43 -20.70 15.62
#